data_AF-A0A8T4UKM9-F1
#
_entry.id   AF-A0A8T4UKM9-F1
#
_cell.length_a   1.000
_cell.length_b   1.000
_cell.length_c   1.000
_cell.angle_alpha   90.00
_cell.angle_beta   90.00
_cell.angle_gamma   90.00
#
_symmetry.space_group_name_H-M   'P 1'
#
loop_
_entity.id
_entity.type
_entity.pdbx_description
1 polymer ?
#
loop_
_entity_poly.entity_id
_entity_poly.type
_entity_poly.pdbx_seq_one_letter_code
_entity_poly.pdbx_strand_id
1 'polypeptide(L)'
;MLITVEYNYSKCIGAQKCIQIAPNFFSWDGEKAVLNKSTIKDGIQVLSIECNEQQVEQFIKAASSCPINAIKVRNDSGVLVETKIVTDNVKEVVAHYDDEKEFVLDPQGYFLIRIDPVAGNIEVGFCNARNKIVLKVMGKKPIEIYHTIINKLALDIRKDHCAYLGRELQKAYIALQKNIPYVQDDELQIYDKIC
;
A
#
# COMPACT_ATOMS: atom_id res chain seq x y z
N MET A 1 -2.70 -16.79 -32.48
CA MET A 1 -3.49 -15.54 -32.44
C MET A 1 -2.55 -14.36 -32.35
N LEU A 2 -2.69 -13.36 -33.22
CA LEU A 2 -1.91 -12.14 -33.12
C LEU A 2 -2.39 -11.31 -31.92
N ILE A 3 -1.46 -10.90 -31.07
CA ILE A 3 -1.72 -10.06 -29.90
C ILE A 3 -0.81 -8.84 -29.97
N THR A 4 -1.36 -7.68 -29.61
CA THR A 4 -0.57 -6.48 -29.29
C THR A 4 -0.67 -6.21 -27.79
N VAL A 5 0.51 -6.06 -27.17
CA VAL A 5 0.67 -5.66 -25.78
C VAL A 5 1.32 -4.29 -25.76
N GLU A 6 0.69 -3.35 -25.07
CA GLU A 6 1.22 -1.99 -24.87
C GLU A 6 1.47 -1.80 -23.38
N TYR A 7 2.68 -1.38 -23.03
CA TYR A 7 3.12 -1.20 -21.65
C TYR A 7 3.61 0.23 -21.43
N ASN A 8 2.96 0.93 -20.50
CA ASN A 8 3.29 2.30 -20.13
C ASN A 8 4.29 2.29 -18.96
N TYR A 9 5.57 2.47 -19.30
CA TYR A 9 6.66 2.47 -18.33
C TYR A 9 6.52 3.61 -17.29
N SER A 10 6.10 4.80 -17.71
CA SER A 10 6.02 5.96 -16.81
C SER A 10 4.92 5.83 -15.76
N LYS A 11 3.85 5.06 -16.05
CA LYS A 11 2.79 4.73 -15.07
C LYS A 11 3.18 3.61 -14.10
N CYS A 12 4.18 2.80 -14.43
CA CYS A 12 4.52 1.62 -13.63
C CYS A 12 5.08 2.00 -12.27
N ILE A 13 4.55 1.41 -11.21
CA ILE A 13 5.00 1.61 -9.81
C ILE A 13 5.93 0.50 -9.30
N GLY A 14 6.41 -0.37 -10.19
CA GLY A 14 7.35 -1.43 -9.80
C GLY A 14 6.74 -2.56 -8.94
N ALA A 15 5.43 -2.84 -9.07
CA ALA A 15 4.76 -3.87 -8.27
C ALA A 15 5.15 -5.32 -8.62
N GLN A 16 5.88 -5.54 -9.71
CA GLN A 16 6.45 -6.82 -10.18
C GLN A 16 5.48 -8.01 -10.44
N LYS A 17 4.17 -7.87 -10.22
CA LYS A 17 3.18 -8.93 -10.47
C LYS A 17 3.19 -9.47 -11.90
N CYS A 18 3.36 -8.60 -12.90
CA CYS A 18 3.45 -9.01 -14.30
C CYS A 18 4.66 -9.93 -14.57
N ILE A 19 5.79 -9.66 -13.92
CA ILE A 19 7.00 -10.49 -14.03
C ILE A 19 6.77 -11.85 -13.39
N GLN A 20 6.11 -11.90 -12.23
CA GLN A 20 5.79 -13.17 -11.56
C GLN A 20 4.85 -14.05 -12.39
N ILE A 21 3.87 -13.44 -13.06
CA ILE A 21 2.86 -14.15 -13.84
C ILE A 21 3.38 -14.53 -15.24
N ALA A 22 4.15 -13.65 -15.87
CA ALA A 22 4.59 -13.76 -17.26
C ALA A 22 6.10 -13.45 -17.41
N PRO A 23 7.00 -14.21 -16.74
CA PRO A 23 8.43 -13.91 -16.68
C PRO A 23 9.14 -14.01 -18.03
N ASN A 24 8.58 -14.77 -18.98
CA ASN A 24 9.11 -14.86 -20.34
C ASN A 24 8.88 -13.57 -21.15
N PHE A 25 7.89 -12.77 -20.75
CA PHE A 25 7.47 -11.56 -21.48
C PHE A 25 7.83 -10.28 -20.74
N PHE A 26 7.98 -10.33 -19.42
CA PHE A 26 8.37 -9.18 -18.61
C PHE A 26 9.66 -9.47 -17.83
N SER A 27 10.59 -8.53 -17.84
CA SER A 27 11.82 -8.55 -17.05
C SER A 27 11.89 -7.35 -16.10
N TRP A 28 12.91 -7.33 -15.23
CA TRP A 28 13.17 -6.25 -14.29
C TRP A 28 14.42 -5.48 -14.71
N ASP A 29 14.36 -4.15 -14.79
CA ASP A 29 15.51 -3.30 -15.13
C ASP A 29 16.26 -2.73 -13.92
N GLY A 30 15.81 -3.05 -12.70
CA GLY A 30 16.32 -2.46 -11.47
C GLY A 30 15.30 -1.57 -10.76
N GLU A 31 14.35 -1.00 -11.49
CA GLU A 31 13.36 -0.06 -10.97
C GLU A 31 11.92 -0.45 -11.32
N LYS A 32 11.67 -0.91 -12.55
CA LYS A 32 10.33 -1.22 -13.09
C LYS A 32 10.38 -2.45 -13.99
N ALA A 33 9.19 -2.93 -14.35
CA ALA A 33 9.06 -3.97 -15.35
C ALA A 33 9.46 -3.45 -16.74
N VAL A 34 9.94 -4.35 -17.60
CA VAL A 34 10.22 -4.11 -19.02
C VAL A 34 9.49 -5.16 -19.84
N LEU A 35 8.79 -4.74 -20.90
CA LEU A 35 8.17 -5.64 -21.87
C LEU A 35 9.24 -6.11 -22.87
N ASN A 36 9.59 -7.38 -22.79
CA ASN A 36 10.68 -7.97 -23.56
C ASN A 36 10.37 -7.94 -25.07
N LYS A 37 11.40 -7.72 -25.88
CA LYS A 37 11.31 -7.67 -27.36
C LYS A 37 10.31 -6.65 -27.89
N SER A 38 9.94 -5.67 -27.08
CA SER A 38 9.10 -4.56 -27.48
C SER A 38 9.88 -3.52 -28.26
N THR A 39 9.15 -2.71 -29.03
CA THR A 39 9.64 -1.44 -29.58
C THR A 39 9.07 -0.30 -28.76
N ILE A 40 9.71 0.86 -28.75
CA ILE A 40 9.17 2.04 -28.08
C ILE A 40 8.50 2.92 -29.12
N LYS A 41 7.23 3.26 -28.89
CA LYS A 41 6.45 4.20 -29.70
C LYS A 41 5.76 5.17 -28.77
N ASP A 42 6.01 6.47 -28.94
CA ASP A 42 5.42 7.55 -28.13
C ASP A 42 5.58 7.33 -26.60
N GLY A 43 6.73 6.80 -26.19
CA GLY A 43 7.03 6.49 -24.78
C GLY A 43 6.34 5.23 -24.24
N ILE A 44 5.62 4.48 -25.08
CA ILE A 44 4.96 3.22 -24.75
C ILE A 44 5.75 2.07 -25.36
N GLN A 45 6.00 1.03 -24.58
CA GLN A 45 6.59 -0.21 -25.07
C GLN A 45 5.51 -1.06 -25.73
N VAL A 46 5.72 -1.45 -26.99
CA VAL A 46 4.75 -2.18 -27.81
C VAL A 46 5.36 -3.47 -28.32
N LEU A 47 4.72 -4.59 -27.99
CA LEU A 47 5.04 -5.93 -28.51
C LEU A 47 3.86 -6.43 -29.33
N SER A 48 4.09 -6.81 -30.59
CA SER A 48 3.12 -7.56 -31.39
C SER A 48 3.69 -8.94 -31.70
N ILE A 49 2.95 -9.99 -31.35
CA ILE A 49 3.46 -11.37 -31.38
C ILE A 49 2.32 -12.37 -31.63
N GLU A 50 2.63 -13.46 -32.33
CA GLU A 50 1.74 -14.61 -32.40
C GLU A 50 1.82 -15.42 -31.11
N CYS A 51 0.68 -15.62 -30.48
CA CYS A 51 0.56 -16.38 -29.24
C CYS A 51 -0.38 -17.57 -29.40
N ASN A 52 -0.09 -18.64 -28.65
CA ASN A 52 -1.08 -19.68 -28.35
C ASN A 52 -2.02 -19.21 -27.23
N GLU A 53 -3.09 -19.96 -26.96
CA GLU A 53 -4.10 -19.60 -25.95
C GLU A 53 -3.50 -19.39 -24.55
N GLN A 54 -2.54 -20.23 -24.15
CA GLN A 54 -1.89 -20.13 -22.84
C GLN A 54 -1.11 -18.82 -22.67
N GLN A 55 -0.37 -18.40 -23.71
CA GLN A 55 0.39 -17.15 -23.69
C GLN A 55 -0.52 -15.93 -23.66
N VAL A 56 -1.66 -15.99 -24.38
CA VAL A 56 -2.68 -14.94 -24.33
C VAL A 56 -3.23 -14.81 -22.92
N GLU A 57 -3.55 -15.94 -22.27
CA GLU A 57 -4.04 -15.96 -20.89
C GLU A 57 -3.00 -15.39 -19.91
N GLN A 58 -1.70 -15.68 -20.12
CA GLN A 58 -0.62 -15.08 -19.34
C GLN A 58 -0.57 -13.56 -19.49
N PHE A 59 -0.71 -13.02 -20.69
CA PHE A 59 -0.76 -11.57 -20.91
C PHE A 59 -1.98 -10.93 -20.23
N ILE A 60 -3.16 -11.54 -20.36
CA ILE A 60 -4.39 -11.05 -19.72
C ILE A 60 -4.23 -11.06 -18.20
N LYS A 61 -3.72 -12.15 -17.61
CA LYS A 61 -3.49 -12.25 -16.16
C LYS A 61 -2.44 -11.24 -15.69
N ALA A 62 -1.32 -11.10 -16.40
CA ALA A 62 -0.27 -10.14 -16.07
C ALA A 62 -0.81 -8.71 -16.10
N ALA A 63 -1.57 -8.35 -17.14
CA ALA A 63 -2.17 -7.04 -17.28
C ALA A 63 -3.23 -6.76 -16.20
N SER A 64 -4.12 -7.72 -15.95
CA SER A 64 -5.18 -7.60 -14.92
C SER A 64 -4.62 -7.56 -13.49
N SER A 65 -3.43 -8.11 -13.27
CA SER A 65 -2.75 -8.05 -11.97
C SER A 65 -2.12 -6.68 -11.68
N CYS A 66 -1.94 -5.84 -12.70
CA CYS A 66 -1.26 -4.56 -12.58
C CYS A 66 -2.10 -3.58 -11.74
N PRO A 67 -1.63 -3.12 -10.57
CA PRO A 67 -2.46 -2.31 -9.66
C PRO A 67 -2.75 -0.89 -10.18
N ILE A 68 -2.08 -0.48 -11.26
CA ILE A 68 -2.17 0.88 -11.84
C ILE A 68 -2.55 0.86 -13.33
N ASN A 69 -2.99 -0.30 -13.85
CA ASN A 69 -3.42 -0.48 -15.24
C ASN A 69 -2.40 0.03 -16.29
N ALA A 70 -1.12 -0.33 -16.17
CA ALA A 70 -0.08 0.09 -17.12
C ALA A 70 0.02 -0.80 -18.38
N ILE A 71 -0.69 -1.92 -18.43
CA ILE A 71 -0.56 -2.91 -19.51
C ILE A 71 -1.90 -3.03 -20.23
N LYS A 72 -1.91 -2.71 -21.52
CA LYS A 72 -3.04 -2.94 -22.44
C LYS A 72 -2.78 -4.22 -23.21
N VAL A 73 -3.82 -5.02 -23.42
CA VAL A 73 -3.75 -6.22 -24.28
C VAL A 73 -4.90 -6.16 -25.28
N ARG A 74 -4.61 -6.38 -26.56
CA ARG A 74 -5.61 -6.43 -27.63
C ARG A 74 -5.28 -7.51 -28.66
N ASN A 75 -6.31 -8.00 -29.35
CA ASN A 75 -6.20 -8.86 -30.52
C ASN A 75 -6.97 -8.22 -31.69
N ASP A 76 -7.12 -8.97 -32.78
CA ASP A 76 -7.87 -8.53 -33.97
C ASP A 76 -9.37 -8.33 -33.69
N SER A 77 -9.91 -9.00 -32.66
CA SER A 77 -11.32 -8.88 -32.25
C SER A 77 -11.58 -7.69 -31.31
N GLY A 78 -10.55 -7.07 -30.73
CA GLY A 78 -10.69 -5.91 -29.87
C GLY A 78 -9.73 -5.87 -28.67
N VAL A 79 -10.07 -5.02 -27.70
CA VAL A 79 -9.30 -4.86 -26.45
C VAL A 79 -9.70 -5.96 -25.46
N LEU A 80 -8.70 -6.70 -24.98
CA LEU A 80 -8.85 -7.77 -23.99
C LEU A 80 -8.63 -7.23 -22.56
N VAL A 81 -7.70 -6.30 -22.39
CA VAL A 81 -7.47 -5.58 -21.13
C VAL A 81 -7.19 -4.11 -21.45
N GLU A 82 -7.95 -3.20 -20.84
CA GLU A 82 -7.87 -1.74 -21.06
C GLU A 82 -7.10 -1.05 -19.93
N THR A 83 -6.43 0.06 -20.25
CA THR A 83 -5.67 0.88 -19.29
C THR A 83 -6.42 2.14 -18.84
N LYS A 84 -7.42 2.56 -19.63
CA LYS A 84 -8.26 3.71 -19.34
C LYS A 84 -9.14 3.41 -18.12
N ILE A 85 -9.03 4.26 -17.10
CA ILE A 85 -9.97 4.27 -15.98
C ILE A 85 -11.25 4.95 -16.46
N VAL A 86 -12.37 4.25 -16.35
CA VAL A 86 -13.69 4.80 -16.65
C VAL A 86 -14.24 5.41 -15.37
N THR A 87 -14.55 6.71 -15.41
CA THR A 87 -15.08 7.47 -14.27
C THR A 87 -16.54 7.87 -14.48
N ASP A 88 -17.20 7.27 -15.47
CA ASP A 88 -18.61 7.52 -15.75
C ASP A 88 -19.48 6.89 -14.65
N ASN A 89 -20.51 7.62 -14.20
CA ASN A 89 -21.46 7.16 -13.16
C ASN A 89 -20.80 6.77 -11.82
N VAL A 90 -19.69 7.42 -11.45
CA VAL A 90 -19.05 7.21 -10.14
C VAL A 90 -19.88 7.87 -9.04
N LYS A 91 -20.09 7.16 -7.93
CA LYS A 91 -20.69 7.72 -6.72
C LYS A 91 -19.64 8.56 -5.99
N GLU A 92 -19.84 9.86 -5.97
CA GLU A 92 -19.02 10.79 -5.17
C GLU A 92 -19.64 11.00 -3.79
N VAL A 93 -18.81 10.97 -2.76
CA VAL A 93 -19.21 11.20 -1.36
C VAL A 93 -18.19 12.12 -0.72
N VAL A 94 -18.65 13.21 -0.11
CA VAL A 94 -17.79 14.09 0.70
C VAL A 94 -17.58 13.44 2.06
N ALA A 95 -16.31 13.27 2.46
CA ALA A 95 -15.97 12.71 3.76
C ALA A 95 -16.35 13.70 4.88
N HIS A 96 -16.92 13.19 5.96
CA HIS A 96 -17.26 13.92 7.17
C HIS A 96 -17.09 12.99 8.37
N TYR A 97 -16.68 13.54 9.51
CA TYR A 97 -16.56 12.83 10.77
C TYR A 97 -16.89 13.78 11.91
N ASP A 98 -17.71 13.33 12.86
CA ASP A 98 -18.17 14.09 14.02
C ASP A 98 -17.73 13.37 15.31
N ASP A 99 -16.71 13.90 15.96
CA ASP A 99 -16.15 13.31 17.18
C ASP A 99 -17.20 13.11 18.28
N GLU A 100 -18.11 14.06 18.50
CA GLU A 100 -19.10 13.98 19.58
C GLU A 100 -20.11 12.85 19.36
N LYS A 101 -20.37 12.49 18.09
CA LYS A 101 -21.37 11.49 17.72
C LYS A 101 -20.78 10.12 17.43
N GLU A 102 -19.56 10.07 16.90
CA GLU A 102 -18.98 8.85 16.34
C GLU A 102 -17.87 8.25 17.21
N PHE A 103 -17.26 9.04 18.10
CA PHE A 103 -16.23 8.54 19.01
C PHE A 103 -16.84 7.63 20.08
N VAL A 104 -16.39 6.37 20.11
CA VAL A 104 -16.83 5.38 21.09
C VAL A 104 -15.61 4.65 21.62
N LEU A 105 -15.33 4.79 22.91
CA LEU A 105 -14.23 4.11 23.59
C LEU A 105 -14.35 2.58 23.42
N ASP A 106 -13.21 1.91 23.19
CA ASP A 106 -13.18 0.45 23.22
C ASP A 106 -13.50 -0.06 24.64
N PRO A 107 -14.35 -1.09 24.79
CA PRO A 107 -14.72 -1.60 26.11
C PRO A 107 -13.55 -2.25 26.86
N GLN A 108 -12.53 -2.72 26.13
CA GLN A 108 -11.42 -3.48 26.72
C GLN A 108 -10.31 -2.59 27.27
N GLY A 109 -10.17 -1.35 26.78
CA GLY A 109 -9.05 -0.51 27.14
C GLY A 109 -8.63 0.50 26.07
N TYR A 110 -7.44 1.07 26.25
CA TYR A 110 -6.84 2.04 25.34
C TYR A 110 -5.32 1.81 25.22
N PHE A 111 -4.72 2.41 24.19
CA PHE A 111 -3.29 2.31 23.92
C PHE A 111 -2.54 3.55 24.39
N LEU A 112 -1.37 3.32 24.98
CA LEU A 112 -0.36 4.34 25.24
C LEU A 112 0.86 4.03 24.41
N ILE A 113 1.37 5.04 23.70
CA ILE A 113 2.52 4.91 22.81
C ILE A 113 3.65 5.78 23.33
N ARG A 114 4.88 5.24 23.31
CA ARG A 114 6.10 6.03 23.52
C ARG A 114 7.20 5.58 22.57
N ILE A 115 8.17 6.45 22.36
CA ILE A 115 9.39 6.14 21.62
C ILE A 115 10.57 5.98 22.58
N ASP A 116 11.48 5.07 22.24
CA ASP A 116 12.78 4.89 22.87
C ASP A 116 13.88 5.20 21.83
N PRO A 117 14.40 6.44 21.82
CA PRO A 117 15.46 6.85 20.91
C PRO A 117 16.78 6.09 21.09
N VAL A 118 17.05 5.58 22.29
CA VAL A 118 18.31 4.87 22.60
C VAL A 118 18.28 3.48 22.01
N ALA A 119 17.19 2.74 22.22
CA ALA A 119 17.01 1.40 21.65
C ALA A 119 16.54 1.43 20.18
N GLY A 120 16.06 2.57 19.70
CA GLY A 120 15.46 2.71 18.37
C GLY A 120 14.13 1.96 18.24
N ASN A 121 13.35 1.90 19.33
CA ASN A 121 12.09 1.16 19.40
C ASN A 121 10.89 2.08 19.62
N ILE A 122 9.73 1.64 19.16
CA ILE A 122 8.42 2.15 19.56
C ILE A 122 7.83 1.15 20.54
N GLU A 123 7.26 1.64 21.62
CA GLU A 123 6.61 0.81 22.64
C GLU A 123 5.13 1.17 22.75
N VAL A 124 4.29 0.13 22.77
CA VAL A 124 2.84 0.24 22.94
C VAL A 124 2.43 -0.50 24.21
N GLY A 125 1.80 0.20 25.14
CA GLY A 125 1.13 -0.40 26.28
C GLY A 125 -0.39 -0.44 26.05
N PHE A 126 -1.01 -1.60 26.23
CA PHE A 126 -2.47 -1.70 26.28
C PHE A 126 -2.93 -1.63 27.74
N CYS A 127 -3.64 -0.56 28.08
CA CYS A 127 -4.22 -0.30 29.38
C CYS A 127 -5.66 -0.79 29.40
N ASN A 128 -6.00 -1.68 30.32
CA ASN A 128 -7.40 -2.08 30.50
C ASN A 128 -8.24 -0.95 31.14
N ALA A 129 -9.56 -1.15 31.24
CA ALA A 129 -10.50 -0.21 31.87
C ALA A 129 -10.18 0.17 33.34
N ARG A 130 -9.22 -0.50 33.99
CA ARG A 130 -8.74 -0.20 35.35
C ARG A 130 -7.40 0.55 35.35
N ASN A 131 -7.00 1.11 34.21
CA ASN A 131 -5.73 1.82 34.00
C ASN A 131 -4.49 0.96 34.30
N LYS A 132 -4.60 -0.36 34.11
CA LYS A 132 -3.46 -1.30 34.25
C LYS A 132 -2.95 -1.68 32.87
N ILE A 133 -1.65 -1.48 32.63
CA ILE A 133 -0.98 -2.05 31.46
C ILE A 133 -0.99 -3.57 31.60
N VAL A 134 -1.71 -4.25 30.71
CA VAL A 134 -1.85 -5.73 30.70
C VAL A 134 -1.07 -6.38 29.56
N LEU A 135 -0.65 -5.59 28.58
CA LEU A 135 0.16 -6.02 27.45
C LEU A 135 1.13 -4.90 27.07
N LYS A 136 2.36 -5.27 26.73
CA LYS A 136 3.36 -4.38 26.13
C LYS A 136 3.87 -5.00 24.84
N VAL A 137 3.83 -4.24 23.74
CA VAL A 137 4.38 -4.64 22.43
C VAL A 137 5.45 -3.64 22.05
N MET A 138 6.60 -4.13 21.58
CA MET A 138 7.74 -3.30 21.17
C MET A 138 8.20 -3.71 19.78
N GLY A 139 8.59 -2.75 18.95
CA GLY A 139 9.08 -3.01 17.61
C GLY A 139 9.76 -1.79 16.99
N LYS A 140 10.44 -1.99 15.86
CA LYS A 140 11.15 -0.92 15.16
C LYS A 140 10.31 -0.29 14.05
N LYS A 141 9.37 -1.05 13.49
CA LYS A 141 8.49 -0.60 12.40
C LYS A 141 7.02 -0.66 12.79
N PRO A 142 6.18 0.31 12.36
CA PRO A 142 4.74 0.32 12.64
C PRO A 142 4.03 -0.98 12.25
N ILE A 143 4.31 -1.48 11.05
CA ILE A 143 3.73 -2.73 10.51
C ILE A 143 3.96 -3.93 11.43
N GLU A 144 5.13 -4.03 12.07
CA GLU A 144 5.43 -5.14 12.98
C GLU A 144 4.53 -5.08 14.22
N ILE A 145 4.29 -3.87 14.73
CA ILE A 145 3.56 -3.63 15.96
C ILE A 145 2.05 -3.79 15.74
N TYR A 146 1.44 -3.03 14.81
CA TYR A 146 -0.02 -3.12 14.63
C TYR A 146 -0.43 -4.49 14.09
N HIS A 147 0.38 -5.13 13.23
CA HIS A 147 0.06 -6.48 12.76
C HIS A 147 0.14 -7.49 13.91
N THR A 148 1.07 -7.32 14.85
CA THR A 148 1.13 -8.19 16.03
C THR A 148 -0.09 -7.99 16.92
N ILE A 149 -0.46 -6.73 17.20
CA ILE A 149 -1.63 -6.41 18.04
C ILE A 149 -2.93 -6.92 17.41
N ILE A 150 -3.17 -6.57 16.14
CA ILE A 150 -4.46 -6.83 15.46
C ILE A 150 -4.58 -8.28 15.02
N ASN A 151 -3.53 -8.86 14.40
CA ASN A 151 -3.66 -10.17 13.75
C ASN A 151 -3.09 -11.33 14.57
N LYS A 152 -2.04 -11.11 15.37
CA LYS A 152 -1.40 -12.21 16.14
C LYS A 152 -1.98 -12.35 17.54
N LEU A 153 -2.19 -11.23 18.23
CA LEU A 153 -2.80 -11.18 19.55
C LEU A 153 -4.33 -11.10 19.47
N ALA A 154 -4.87 -10.68 18.32
CA ALA A 154 -6.31 -10.64 18.04
C ALA A 154 -7.10 -9.89 19.11
N LEU A 155 -6.57 -8.76 19.59
CA LEU A 155 -7.31 -7.89 20.48
C LEU A 155 -8.54 -7.35 19.75
N ASP A 156 -9.69 -7.42 20.41
CA ASP A 156 -10.94 -6.91 19.86
C ASP A 156 -11.01 -5.39 20.11
N ILE A 157 -10.73 -4.67 19.02
CA ILE A 157 -10.55 -3.22 18.92
C ILE A 157 -11.42 -2.77 17.73
N ARG A 158 -12.12 -1.65 17.84
CA ARG A 158 -12.87 -1.10 16.71
C ARG A 158 -11.94 -0.76 15.52
N LYS A 159 -12.50 -0.81 14.30
CA LYS A 159 -11.72 -0.64 13.06
C LYS A 159 -11.14 0.75 12.87
N ASP A 160 -11.90 1.78 13.26
CA ASP A 160 -11.45 3.17 13.34
C ASP A 160 -10.28 3.33 14.32
N HIS A 161 -10.34 2.69 15.49
CA HIS A 161 -9.23 2.69 16.45
C HIS A 161 -8.02 1.89 15.98
N CYS A 162 -8.21 0.81 15.23
CA CYS A 162 -7.12 0.13 14.51
C CYS A 162 -6.42 1.08 13.52
N ALA A 163 -7.18 1.89 12.78
CA ALA A 163 -6.64 2.88 11.86
C ALA A 163 -5.88 4.00 12.60
N TYR A 164 -6.45 4.50 13.71
CA TYR A 164 -5.80 5.45 14.61
C TYR A 164 -4.47 4.90 15.14
N LEU A 165 -4.44 3.66 15.62
CA LEU A 165 -3.21 3.01 16.10
C LEU A 165 -2.15 2.96 15.00
N GLY A 166 -2.53 2.62 13.77
CA GLY A 166 -1.62 2.65 12.62
C GLY A 166 -1.05 4.06 12.35
N ARG A 167 -1.91 5.09 12.39
CA ARG A 167 -1.54 6.50 12.21
C ARG A 167 -0.54 6.96 13.27
N GLU A 168 -0.83 6.71 14.55
CA GLU A 168 0.03 7.10 15.66
C GLU A 168 1.36 6.36 15.66
N LEU A 169 1.37 5.06 15.32
CA LEU A 169 2.62 4.31 15.18
C LEU A 169 3.50 4.84 14.05
N GLN A 170 2.90 5.20 12.91
CA GLN A 170 3.65 5.84 11.82
C GLN A 170 4.21 7.21 12.24
N LYS A 171 3.45 7.99 13.02
CA LYS A 171 3.88 9.26 13.60
C LYS A 171 5.08 9.06 14.54
N ALA A 172 4.98 8.12 15.47
CA ALA A 172 6.05 7.73 16.38
C ALA A 172 7.31 7.25 15.63
N TYR A 173 7.14 6.48 14.56
CA TYR A 173 8.24 6.02 13.72
C TYR A 173 8.98 7.19 13.05
N ILE A 174 8.25 8.14 12.46
CA ILE A 174 8.85 9.33 11.84
C ILE A 174 9.59 10.16 12.89
N ALA A 175 9.00 10.36 14.07
CA ALA A 175 9.61 11.09 15.15
C ALA A 175 10.96 10.46 15.57
N LEU A 176 10.96 9.13 15.73
CA LEU A 176 12.15 8.35 16.04
C LEU A 176 13.23 8.46 14.95
N GLN A 177 12.86 8.33 13.66
CA GLN A 177 13.81 8.43 12.54
C GLN A 177 14.40 9.84 12.39
N LYS A 178 13.63 10.88 12.69
CA LYS A 178 14.07 12.28 12.62
C LYS A 178 14.68 12.79 13.92
N ASN A 179 14.66 11.98 14.98
CA ASN A 179 15.07 12.36 16.34
C ASN A 179 14.38 13.65 16.82
N ILE A 180 13.05 13.71 16.64
CA ILE A 180 12.18 14.80 17.12
C ILE A 180 11.24 14.29 18.23
N PRO A 181 10.70 15.17 19.08
CA PRO A 181 9.74 14.77 20.09
C PRO A 181 8.48 14.12 19.49
N TYR A 182 7.99 13.08 20.16
CA TYR A 182 6.69 12.48 19.91
C TYR A 182 5.80 12.70 21.13
N VAL A 183 4.61 13.23 20.90
CA VAL A 183 3.52 13.26 21.86
C VAL A 183 2.31 12.64 21.18
N GLN A 184 1.66 11.69 21.85
CA GLN A 184 0.45 11.06 21.33
C GLN A 184 -0.65 12.13 21.16
N ASP A 185 -1.46 12.03 20.11
CA ASP A 185 -2.49 12.99 19.72
C ASP A 185 -2.03 14.39 19.27
N ASP A 186 -0.83 14.83 19.61
CA ASP A 186 -0.27 16.09 19.11
C ASP A 186 0.31 15.95 17.70
N GLU A 187 0.32 17.05 16.94
CA GLU A 187 0.99 17.11 15.64
C GLU A 187 2.51 17.08 15.77
N LEU A 188 3.17 16.43 14.82
CA LEU A 188 4.63 16.44 14.75
C LEU A 188 5.14 17.83 14.42
N GLN A 189 6.01 18.35 15.28
CA GLN A 189 6.73 19.59 15.04
C GLN A 189 7.93 19.31 14.13
N ILE A 190 7.68 19.33 12.81
CA ILE A 190 8.74 19.18 11.80
C ILE A 190 9.30 20.57 11.51
N TYR A 191 10.47 20.87 12.06
CA TYR A 191 11.21 22.06 11.65
C TYR A 191 11.91 21.78 10.33
N ASP A 192 11.66 22.61 9.32
CA ASP A 192 12.52 22.64 8.15
C ASP A 192 13.93 22.98 8.62
N LYS A 193 14.89 22.09 8.34
CA LYS A 193 16.29 22.50 8.39
C LYS A 193 16.44 23.58 7.33
N ILE A 194 16.43 24.84 7.73
CA ILE A 194 17.02 25.90 6.93
C ILE A 194 18.50 25.51 6.83
N CYS A 195 18.88 25.00 5.65
CA CYS A 195 20.26 24.65 5.31
C CYS A 195 21.18 25.87 5.35
#